data_AF-A0A372ZQW8-F1
#
_entry.id   AF-A0A372ZQW8-F1
#
_cell.length_a   1.000
_cell.length_b   1.000
_cell.length_c   1.000
_cell.angle_alpha   90.00
_cell.angle_beta   90.00
_cell.angle_gamma   90.00
#
_symmetry.space_group_name_H-M   'P 1'
#
loop_
_entity.id
_entity.type
_entity.pdbx_description
1 polymer ?
#
loop_
_entity_poly.entity_id
_entity_poly.type
_entity_poly.pdbx_seq_one_letter_code
_entity_poly.pdbx_strand_id
1 'polypeptide(L)'
;MGAWTGGRAAVHVGDVADFNAQFLAPGMDPAQRLRRLRHAHHYACLAACYSPEPALLVLPAEVAPEWTDWLARELAWGPVEVHSGVAPDRTVAEALADRPALAARIADSGRPVVGWGRTAAQGEGPELAAVRRYESKAAAHDLFTALAPGHPGIRVPHQERPGGRRRAARRLTARAVRGLTTVLKSPYGVGGYGTVVVEPAELFAAGGGRALLRRLVRTELLPADGELLLEEYVDAGPSARLRDLTQDALVGPDGTVHPVGAGAMEVAGTRYQGVTVGPGAVPRDAADTARRFAVAVGERLAAEGYRGWYDVDFVTDRERRLAPTEINLRLTGPAVALVLRARLDAVRGPGHLVRTLDAMPLGARLDQAALHDHLERLRPRCARLGVTLLPLIPTASREPEPFVGLALAGPDTESLDAAEALVAAANHGLARMFEALR
;
A
#
# COMPACT_ATOMS: atom_id res chain seq x y z
N MET A 1 13.91 -11.42 3.42
CA MET A 1 13.41 -12.00 2.15
C MET A 1 13.43 -13.53 2.13
N GLY A 2 14.54 -14.21 2.44
CA GLY A 2 14.61 -15.69 2.40
C GLY A 2 13.54 -16.42 3.24
N ALA A 3 13.19 -15.89 4.41
CA ALA A 3 12.14 -16.46 5.27
C ALA A 3 10.71 -16.39 4.66
N TRP A 4 10.48 -15.57 3.64
CA TRP A 4 9.14 -15.38 3.04
C TRP A 4 8.75 -16.55 2.14
N THR A 5 9.64 -16.91 1.20
CA THR A 5 9.39 -17.99 0.23
C THR A 5 10.34 -19.18 0.42
N GLY A 6 11.10 -19.21 1.51
CA GLY A 6 12.19 -20.16 1.72
C GLY A 6 13.34 -19.98 0.72
N GLY A 7 13.51 -18.77 0.17
CA GLY A 7 14.48 -18.48 -0.89
C GLY A 7 14.15 -19.08 -2.26
N ARG A 8 12.93 -19.63 -2.43
CA ARG A 8 12.49 -20.23 -3.69
C ARG A 8 11.67 -19.25 -4.52
N ALA A 9 11.70 -19.42 -5.83
CA ALA A 9 10.77 -18.73 -6.72
C ALA A 9 9.32 -19.21 -6.49
N ALA A 10 8.38 -18.27 -6.49
CA ALA A 10 7.03 -18.45 -5.97
C ALA A 10 5.94 -18.26 -7.02
N VAL A 11 4.75 -18.78 -6.73
CA VAL A 11 3.52 -18.40 -7.43
C VAL A 11 3.00 -17.12 -6.77
N HIS A 12 2.76 -16.08 -7.56
CA HIS A 12 2.19 -14.81 -7.09
C HIS A 12 0.75 -14.67 -7.56
N VAL A 13 -0.16 -14.38 -6.63
CA VAL A 13 -1.59 -14.24 -6.91
C VAL A 13 -2.03 -12.82 -6.57
N GLY A 14 -2.51 -12.09 -7.57
CA GLY A 14 -2.99 -10.70 -7.44
C GLY A 14 -4.39 -10.60 -6.79
N ASP A 15 -4.55 -11.13 -5.58
CA ASP A 15 -5.82 -11.25 -4.84
C ASP A 15 -6.13 -10.02 -3.95
N VAL A 16 -5.68 -8.82 -4.36
CA VAL A 16 -5.93 -7.57 -3.62
C VAL A 16 -7.44 -7.32 -3.43
N ALA A 17 -8.23 -7.65 -4.45
CA ALA A 17 -9.69 -7.54 -4.41
C ALA A 17 -10.32 -8.49 -3.39
N ASP A 18 -9.87 -9.75 -3.40
CA ASP A 18 -10.30 -10.80 -2.47
C ASP A 18 -10.02 -10.39 -1.02
N PHE A 19 -8.83 -9.87 -0.75
CA PHE A 19 -8.46 -9.38 0.57
C PHE A 19 -9.36 -8.23 1.02
N ASN A 20 -9.50 -7.20 0.17
CA ASN A 20 -10.28 -6.01 0.48
C ASN A 20 -11.78 -6.30 0.65
N ALA A 21 -12.32 -7.29 -0.07
CA ALA A 21 -13.73 -7.68 0.00
C ALA A 21 -14.16 -8.06 1.43
N GLN A 22 -13.24 -8.55 2.26
CA GLN A 22 -13.47 -8.94 3.65
C GLN A 22 -13.84 -7.75 4.55
N PHE A 23 -13.51 -6.53 4.11
CA PHE A 23 -13.61 -5.30 4.91
C PHE A 23 -14.57 -4.27 4.31
N LEU A 24 -15.23 -4.57 3.20
CA LEU A 24 -16.22 -3.69 2.61
C LEU A 24 -17.44 -3.58 3.53
N ALA A 25 -17.95 -2.35 3.69
CA ALA A 25 -19.12 -2.10 4.51
C ALA A 25 -20.34 -2.90 3.98
N PRO A 26 -21.12 -3.54 4.88
CA PRO A 26 -22.40 -4.14 4.51
C PRO A 26 -23.30 -3.12 3.81
N GLY A 27 -23.93 -3.51 2.71
CA GLY A 27 -24.84 -2.61 1.96
C GLY A 27 -24.14 -1.52 1.15
N MET A 28 -22.82 -1.62 0.92
CA MET A 28 -22.11 -0.75 -0.02
C MET A 28 -22.81 -0.73 -1.39
N ASP A 29 -22.95 0.47 -1.94
CA ASP A 29 -23.53 0.67 -3.26
C ASP A 29 -22.82 -0.19 -4.33
N PRO A 30 -23.56 -0.90 -5.20
CA PRO A 30 -22.94 -1.77 -6.21
C PRO A 30 -21.97 -1.06 -7.15
N ALA A 31 -22.24 0.19 -7.55
CA ALA A 31 -21.35 0.94 -8.42
C ALA A 31 -20.06 1.35 -7.67
N GLN A 32 -20.18 1.73 -6.39
CA GLN A 32 -19.02 1.94 -5.54
C GLN A 32 -18.18 0.66 -5.37
N ARG A 33 -18.83 -0.48 -5.12
CA ARG A 33 -18.15 -1.78 -5.01
C ARG A 33 -17.38 -2.12 -6.29
N LEU A 34 -17.98 -1.90 -7.46
CA LEU A 34 -17.34 -2.13 -8.75
C LEU A 34 -16.11 -1.22 -8.97
N ARG A 35 -16.20 0.07 -8.60
CA ARG A 35 -15.03 0.98 -8.66
C ARG A 35 -13.89 0.50 -7.77
N ARG A 36 -14.20 0.03 -6.56
CA ARG A 36 -13.18 -0.52 -5.63
C ARG A 36 -12.55 -1.80 -6.15
N LEU A 37 -13.36 -2.70 -6.70
CA LEU A 37 -12.89 -3.93 -7.35
C LEU A 37 -11.89 -3.58 -8.45
N ARG A 38 -12.26 -2.64 -9.34
CA ARG A 38 -11.41 -2.17 -10.42
C ARG A 38 -10.08 -1.58 -9.92
N HIS A 39 -10.11 -0.69 -8.92
CA HIS A 39 -8.88 -0.17 -8.31
C HIS A 39 -8.00 -1.28 -7.74
N ALA A 40 -8.59 -2.27 -7.05
CA ALA A 40 -7.85 -3.41 -6.53
C ALA A 40 -7.24 -4.27 -7.66
N HIS A 41 -7.91 -4.40 -8.81
CA HIS A 41 -7.36 -5.11 -9.97
C HIS A 41 -6.18 -4.38 -10.60
N HIS A 42 -6.18 -3.04 -10.63
CA HIS A 42 -5.00 -2.29 -11.03
C HIS A 42 -3.85 -2.52 -10.05
N TYR A 43 -4.13 -2.38 -8.76
CA TYR A 43 -3.13 -2.55 -7.72
C TYR A 43 -2.57 -3.98 -7.64
N ALA A 44 -3.33 -4.98 -8.08
CA ALA A 44 -2.88 -6.36 -8.18
C ALA A 44 -1.68 -6.57 -9.12
N CYS A 45 -1.34 -5.61 -10.00
CA CYS A 45 -0.12 -5.68 -10.81
C CYS A 45 1.16 -5.73 -9.95
N LEU A 46 1.09 -5.19 -8.72
CA LEU A 46 2.17 -5.29 -7.73
C LEU A 46 2.50 -6.74 -7.34
N ALA A 47 1.62 -7.70 -7.64
CA ALA A 47 1.86 -9.12 -7.44
C ALA A 47 3.16 -9.61 -8.07
N ALA A 48 3.57 -9.03 -9.21
CA ALA A 48 4.85 -9.35 -9.85
C ALA A 48 6.06 -9.16 -8.91
N CYS A 49 5.91 -8.37 -7.84
CA CYS A 49 6.95 -8.04 -6.88
C CYS A 49 6.60 -8.47 -5.44
N TYR A 50 5.76 -9.48 -5.24
CA TYR A 50 5.45 -10.01 -3.90
C TYR A 50 6.60 -10.82 -3.29
N SER A 51 7.51 -11.32 -4.14
CA SER A 51 8.79 -11.87 -3.72
C SER A 51 9.86 -11.59 -4.79
N PRO A 52 11.15 -11.76 -4.50
CA PRO A 52 12.22 -11.41 -5.44
C PRO A 52 12.21 -12.17 -6.76
N GLU A 53 11.59 -13.36 -6.80
CA GLU A 53 11.57 -14.25 -7.97
C GLU A 53 10.17 -14.87 -8.17
N PRO A 54 9.36 -14.35 -9.11
CA PRO A 54 8.16 -15.03 -9.59
C PRO A 54 8.52 -16.23 -10.48
N ALA A 55 7.74 -17.29 -10.38
CA ALA A 55 7.74 -18.41 -11.34
C ALA A 55 6.41 -18.52 -12.08
N LEU A 56 5.32 -18.13 -11.43
CA LEU A 56 3.98 -18.05 -12.01
C LEU A 56 3.29 -16.80 -11.46
N LEU A 57 2.62 -16.04 -12.32
CA LEU A 57 1.90 -14.82 -11.97
C LEU A 57 0.44 -14.94 -12.39
N VAL A 58 -0.49 -14.76 -11.45
CA VAL A 58 -1.94 -14.76 -11.69
C VAL A 58 -2.50 -13.36 -11.43
N LEU A 59 -3.04 -12.71 -12.47
CA LEU A 59 -3.54 -11.34 -12.40
C LEU A 59 -5.00 -11.23 -12.82
N PRO A 60 -5.83 -10.46 -12.08
CA PRO A 60 -7.24 -10.30 -12.42
C PRO A 60 -7.43 -9.55 -13.75
N ALA A 61 -6.66 -8.49 -13.98
CA ALA A 61 -6.67 -7.70 -15.21
C ALA A 61 -5.69 -8.26 -16.26
N GLU A 62 -6.00 -8.03 -17.53
CA GLU A 62 -5.14 -8.40 -18.66
C GLU A 62 -3.92 -7.47 -18.71
N VAL A 63 -2.74 -8.05 -18.94
CA VAL A 63 -1.47 -7.32 -19.12
C VAL A 63 -0.78 -7.74 -20.41
N ALA A 64 -0.12 -6.80 -21.06
CA ALA A 64 0.68 -7.03 -22.24
C ALA A 64 1.97 -7.82 -21.89
N PRO A 65 2.40 -8.81 -22.71
CA PRO A 65 3.62 -9.57 -22.45
C PRO A 65 4.87 -8.70 -22.26
N GLU A 66 4.95 -7.59 -23.02
CA GLU A 66 6.06 -6.64 -23.00
C GLU A 66 6.31 -6.06 -21.61
N TRP A 67 5.27 -5.91 -20.79
CA TRP A 67 5.40 -5.47 -19.40
C TRP A 67 6.14 -6.50 -18.54
N THR A 68 5.80 -7.77 -18.67
CA THR A 68 6.49 -8.84 -17.91
C THR A 68 7.91 -9.03 -18.41
N ASP A 69 8.12 -8.97 -19.73
CA ASP A 69 9.45 -9.06 -20.35
C ASP A 69 10.36 -7.92 -19.91
N TRP A 70 9.82 -6.71 -19.74
CA TRP A 70 10.56 -5.59 -19.16
C TRP A 70 11.03 -5.91 -17.74
N LEU A 71 10.10 -6.28 -16.86
CA LEU A 71 10.43 -6.58 -15.47
C LEU A 71 11.43 -7.73 -15.35
N ALA A 72 11.21 -8.80 -16.12
CA ALA A 72 12.09 -9.97 -16.13
C ALA A 72 13.51 -9.61 -16.58
N ARG A 73 13.66 -8.75 -17.60
CA ARG A 73 14.96 -8.24 -18.04
C ARG A 73 15.64 -7.40 -16.98
N GLU A 74 14.95 -6.40 -16.42
CA GLU A 74 15.57 -5.47 -15.48
C GLU A 74 15.92 -6.12 -14.14
N LEU A 75 15.08 -7.05 -13.68
CA LEU A 75 15.24 -7.78 -12.42
C LEU A 75 15.93 -9.13 -12.59
N ALA A 76 16.39 -9.45 -13.81
CA ALA A 76 17.04 -10.70 -14.17
C ALA A 76 16.27 -11.94 -13.69
N TRP A 77 14.96 -11.97 -13.88
CA TRP A 77 14.14 -13.13 -13.53
C TRP A 77 14.38 -14.30 -14.49
N GLY A 78 14.14 -15.51 -13.99
CA GLY A 78 13.98 -16.67 -14.86
C GLY A 78 12.64 -16.62 -15.62
N PRO A 79 12.30 -17.68 -16.38
CA PRO A 79 11.02 -17.78 -17.05
C PRO A 79 9.84 -17.64 -16.06
N VAL A 80 8.88 -16.78 -16.40
CA VAL A 80 7.66 -16.54 -15.60
C VAL A 80 6.44 -16.97 -16.42
N GLU A 81 5.67 -17.92 -15.90
CA GLU A 81 4.36 -18.27 -16.48
C GLU A 81 3.33 -17.20 -16.08
N VAL A 82 2.65 -16.56 -17.03
CA VAL A 82 1.70 -15.48 -16.74
C VAL A 82 0.28 -15.88 -17.15
N HIS A 83 -0.63 -15.82 -16.19
CA HIS A 83 -2.08 -15.93 -16.38
C HIS A 83 -2.72 -14.60 -16.02
N SER A 84 -3.03 -13.77 -17.00
CA SER A 84 -3.65 -12.47 -16.80
C SER A 84 -5.08 -12.43 -17.34
N GLY A 85 -5.85 -11.42 -16.96
CA GLY A 85 -7.26 -11.30 -17.35
C GLY A 85 -8.14 -12.41 -16.75
N VAL A 86 -7.72 -13.04 -15.65
CA VAL A 86 -8.45 -14.18 -15.09
C VAL A 86 -9.76 -13.75 -14.42
N ALA A 87 -9.84 -12.52 -13.93
CA ALA A 87 -10.98 -12.03 -13.18
C ALA A 87 -11.28 -10.55 -13.52
N PRO A 88 -11.71 -10.24 -14.75
CA PRO A 88 -11.88 -8.84 -15.18
C PRO A 88 -12.96 -8.10 -14.38
N ASP A 89 -13.97 -8.82 -13.89
CA ASP A 89 -15.20 -8.28 -13.28
C ASP A 89 -15.57 -8.93 -11.93
N ARG A 90 -14.69 -9.78 -11.39
CA ARG A 90 -14.92 -10.55 -10.17
C ARG A 90 -13.62 -10.77 -9.40
N THR A 91 -13.67 -11.44 -8.25
CA THR A 91 -12.47 -11.75 -7.45
C THR A 91 -11.64 -12.89 -8.06
N VAL A 92 -10.36 -13.00 -7.68
CA VAL A 92 -9.49 -14.07 -8.21
C VAL A 92 -9.92 -15.44 -7.68
N ALA A 93 -10.39 -15.53 -6.43
CA ALA A 93 -10.91 -16.77 -5.86
C ALA A 93 -12.14 -17.30 -6.62
N GLU A 94 -13.11 -16.44 -6.93
CA GLU A 94 -14.27 -16.80 -7.76
C GLU A 94 -13.82 -17.26 -9.16
N ALA A 95 -12.85 -16.57 -9.74
CA ALA A 95 -12.29 -16.90 -11.04
C ALA A 95 -11.52 -18.23 -11.09
N LEU A 96 -10.84 -18.61 -10.00
CA LEU A 96 -10.10 -19.86 -9.88
C LEU A 96 -11.02 -21.06 -9.62
N ALA A 97 -12.13 -20.85 -8.89
CA ALA A 97 -13.13 -21.90 -8.66
C ALA A 97 -13.72 -22.43 -9.99
N ASP A 98 -13.93 -21.54 -10.97
CA ASP A 98 -14.41 -21.89 -12.31
C ASP A 98 -13.30 -22.37 -13.26
N ARG A 99 -12.04 -22.35 -12.83
CA ARG A 99 -10.87 -22.76 -13.63
C ARG A 99 -10.06 -23.84 -12.91
N PRO A 100 -10.62 -25.05 -12.73
CA PRO A 100 -9.98 -26.12 -11.96
C PRO A 100 -8.62 -26.54 -12.53
N ALA A 101 -8.40 -26.42 -13.85
CA ALA A 101 -7.10 -26.68 -14.46
C ALA A 101 -6.01 -25.68 -14.03
N LEU A 102 -6.35 -24.40 -13.92
CA LEU A 102 -5.42 -23.38 -13.42
C LEU A 102 -5.18 -23.53 -11.92
N ALA A 103 -6.23 -23.82 -11.14
CA ALA A 103 -6.10 -24.11 -9.72
C ALA A 103 -5.19 -25.34 -9.48
N ALA A 104 -5.38 -26.42 -10.24
CA ALA A 104 -4.51 -27.60 -10.20
C ALA A 104 -3.07 -27.24 -10.61
N ARG A 105 -2.87 -26.45 -11.68
CA ARG A 105 -1.54 -25.98 -12.09
C ARG A 105 -0.81 -25.22 -10.97
N ILE A 106 -1.51 -24.37 -10.23
CA ILE A 106 -0.96 -23.65 -9.08
C ILE A 106 -0.57 -24.63 -7.97
N ALA A 107 -1.45 -25.56 -7.61
CA ALA A 107 -1.21 -26.55 -6.56
C ALA A 107 -0.05 -27.51 -6.90
N ASP A 108 -0.02 -28.01 -8.14
CA ASP A 108 0.96 -28.97 -8.65
C ASP A 108 2.35 -28.34 -8.87
N SER A 109 2.46 -27.01 -8.79
CA SER A 109 3.75 -26.32 -8.96
C SER A 109 4.78 -26.69 -7.88
N GLY A 110 4.34 -27.14 -6.70
CA GLY A 110 5.20 -27.42 -5.55
C GLY A 110 5.91 -26.18 -4.98
N ARG A 111 5.56 -24.99 -5.46
CA ARG A 111 6.16 -23.69 -5.10
C ARG A 111 5.35 -23.00 -4.00
N PRO A 112 5.98 -22.12 -3.21
CA PRO A 112 5.24 -21.24 -2.30
C PRO A 112 4.22 -20.42 -3.09
N VAL A 113 2.98 -20.36 -2.59
CA VAL A 113 1.93 -19.48 -3.14
C VAL A 113 1.84 -18.24 -2.25
N VAL A 114 2.02 -17.07 -2.86
CA VAL A 114 2.02 -15.79 -2.17
C VAL A 114 0.91 -14.92 -2.76
N GLY A 115 -0.01 -14.49 -1.89
CA GLY A 115 -1.02 -13.48 -2.19
C GLY A 115 -0.71 -12.17 -1.46
N TRP A 116 -1.55 -11.17 -1.72
CA TRP A 116 -1.56 -9.89 -1.02
C TRP A 116 -1.69 -10.09 0.48
N GLY A 117 -2.64 -10.92 0.92
CA GLY A 117 -2.82 -11.25 2.32
C GLY A 117 -3.69 -12.48 2.50
N ARG A 118 -3.92 -12.88 3.75
CA ARG A 118 -4.76 -14.05 4.04
C ARG A 118 -6.23 -13.74 3.75
N THR A 119 -6.91 -14.64 3.03
CA THR A 119 -8.34 -14.54 2.71
C THR A 119 -9.11 -15.79 3.14
N ALA A 120 -10.44 -15.68 3.24
CA ALA A 120 -11.31 -16.81 3.54
C ALA A 120 -11.20 -17.96 2.51
N ALA A 121 -10.89 -17.65 1.25
CA ALA A 121 -10.70 -18.65 0.20
C ALA A 121 -9.52 -19.60 0.47
N GLN A 122 -8.56 -19.17 1.31
CA GLN A 122 -7.41 -19.97 1.70
C GLN A 122 -7.67 -20.79 2.98
N GLY A 123 -8.87 -20.68 3.57
CA GLY A 123 -9.31 -21.38 4.77
C GLY A 123 -9.28 -20.53 6.03
N GLU A 124 -10.26 -20.78 6.90
CA GLU A 124 -10.34 -20.23 8.25
C GLU A 124 -9.17 -20.73 9.11
N GLY A 125 -8.78 -19.94 10.12
CA GLY A 125 -7.64 -20.26 10.97
C GLY A 125 -7.16 -19.08 11.80
N PRO A 126 -6.14 -19.29 12.65
CA PRO A 126 -5.59 -18.25 13.52
C PRO A 126 -5.02 -17.06 12.72
N GLU A 127 -4.40 -17.30 11.55
CA GLU A 127 -3.89 -16.20 10.72
C GLU A 127 -5.01 -15.29 10.23
N LEU A 128 -6.11 -15.87 9.74
CA LEU A 128 -7.25 -15.09 9.25
C LEU A 128 -8.00 -14.40 10.40
N ALA A 129 -8.08 -15.03 11.57
CA ALA A 129 -8.62 -14.40 12.77
C ALA A 129 -7.79 -13.20 13.21
N ALA A 130 -6.45 -13.31 13.17
CA ALA A 130 -5.53 -12.21 13.45
C ALA A 130 -5.69 -11.07 12.42
N VAL A 131 -5.80 -11.39 11.12
CA VAL A 131 -6.08 -10.40 10.05
C VAL A 131 -7.37 -9.64 10.34
N ARG A 132 -8.49 -10.35 10.56
CA ARG A 132 -9.79 -9.72 10.85
C ARG A 132 -9.75 -8.85 12.10
N ARG A 133 -8.90 -9.21 13.08
CA ARG A 133 -8.73 -8.45 14.31
C ARG A 133 -7.86 -7.21 14.10
N TYR A 134 -6.63 -7.37 13.64
CA TYR A 134 -5.60 -6.34 13.69
C TYR A 134 -5.56 -5.40 12.48
N GLU A 135 -6.22 -5.73 11.36
CA GLU A 135 -6.57 -4.75 10.33
C GLU A 135 -7.55 -3.68 10.86
N SER A 136 -8.22 -3.96 11.98
CA SER A 136 -9.00 -2.93 12.69
C SER A 136 -8.05 -1.93 13.34
N LYS A 137 -8.10 -0.68 12.89
CA LYS A 137 -7.38 0.46 13.49
C LYS A 137 -7.66 0.62 15.00
N ALA A 138 -8.80 0.12 15.47
CA ALA A 138 -9.15 0.14 16.88
C ALA A 138 -8.41 -0.94 17.68
N ALA A 139 -8.32 -2.17 17.15
CA ALA A 139 -7.59 -3.26 17.80
C ALA A 139 -6.06 -3.08 17.71
N ALA A 140 -5.58 -2.54 16.58
CA ALA A 140 -4.20 -2.10 16.44
C ALA A 140 -3.84 -1.05 17.50
N HIS A 141 -4.69 -0.04 17.70
CA HIS A 141 -4.50 0.98 18.73
C HIS A 141 -4.47 0.41 20.15
N ASP A 142 -5.37 -0.54 20.47
CA ASP A 142 -5.37 -1.23 21.76
C ASP A 142 -4.02 -1.97 21.98
N LEU A 143 -3.49 -2.64 20.94
CA LEU A 143 -2.19 -3.29 20.99
C LEU A 143 -1.04 -2.29 21.17
N PHE A 144 -1.04 -1.19 20.42
CA PHE A 144 -0.03 -0.15 20.56
C PHE A 144 0.01 0.42 21.98
N THR A 145 -1.17 0.68 22.55
CA THR A 145 -1.31 1.17 23.93
C THR A 145 -0.71 0.20 24.94
N ALA A 146 -0.93 -1.10 24.75
CA ALA A 146 -0.37 -2.13 25.62
C ALA A 146 1.17 -2.23 25.53
N LEU A 147 1.74 -2.05 24.33
CA LEU A 147 3.18 -2.19 24.09
C LEU A 147 3.97 -0.92 24.44
N ALA A 148 3.41 0.27 24.21
CA ALA A 148 4.12 1.54 24.30
C ALA A 148 4.93 1.79 25.60
N PRO A 149 4.49 1.37 26.80
CA PRO A 149 5.28 1.55 28.02
C PRO A 149 6.68 0.93 27.97
N GLY A 150 6.87 -0.14 27.17
CA GLY A 150 8.16 -0.82 26.99
C GLY A 150 9.05 -0.23 25.89
N HIS A 151 8.59 0.78 25.16
CA HIS A 151 9.26 1.28 23.95
C HIS A 151 9.51 2.79 24.01
N PRO A 152 10.67 3.21 24.54
CA PRO A 152 11.10 4.61 24.47
C PRO A 152 11.11 5.11 23.02
N GLY A 153 10.61 6.33 22.82
CA GLY A 153 10.47 6.92 21.49
C GLY A 153 9.15 6.61 20.78
N ILE A 154 8.29 5.76 21.37
CA ILE A 154 6.91 5.55 20.91
C ILE A 154 5.95 6.42 21.72
N ARG A 155 5.02 7.08 21.02
CA ARG A 155 3.90 7.80 21.61
C ARG A 155 2.60 7.36 20.95
N VAL A 156 1.66 6.83 21.71
CA VAL A 156 0.36 6.44 21.15
C VAL A 156 -0.59 7.64 21.16
N PRO A 157 -1.15 8.04 20.01
CA PRO A 157 -2.12 9.14 19.96
C PRO A 157 -3.41 8.74 20.67
N HIS A 158 -4.09 9.69 21.33
CA HIS A 158 -5.35 9.37 21.99
C HIS A 158 -6.45 9.03 20.96
N GLN A 159 -7.05 7.85 21.06
CA GLN A 159 -8.16 7.42 20.21
C GLN A 159 -9.43 7.20 21.05
N GLU A 160 -10.58 7.65 20.55
CA GLU A 160 -11.89 7.39 21.16
C GLU A 160 -12.87 6.73 20.19
N ARG A 161 -13.73 5.88 20.76
CA ARG A 161 -14.88 5.27 20.08
C ARG A 161 -16.16 6.01 20.52
N PRO A 162 -16.69 6.96 19.73
CA PRO A 162 -17.80 7.81 20.14
C PRO A 162 -19.14 7.07 20.27
N GLY A 163 -19.25 5.79 19.90
CA GLY A 163 -20.51 5.03 20.02
C GLY A 163 -21.61 5.49 19.06
N GLY A 164 -21.22 5.97 17.87
CA GLY A 164 -22.13 6.30 16.78
C GLY A 164 -21.97 7.71 16.21
N ARG A 165 -22.46 7.89 14.98
CA ARG A 165 -22.23 9.09 14.15
C ARG A 165 -22.72 10.40 14.75
N ARG A 166 -23.87 10.38 15.45
CA ARG A 166 -24.40 11.57 16.13
C ARG A 166 -23.46 12.04 17.24
N ARG A 167 -22.88 11.11 18.00
CA ARG A 167 -21.89 11.39 19.05
C ARG A 167 -20.56 11.81 18.42
N ALA A 168 -20.12 11.14 17.37
CA ALA A 168 -18.92 11.52 16.61
C ALA A 168 -18.99 12.97 16.12
N ALA A 169 -20.11 13.37 15.49
CA ALA A 169 -20.32 14.75 15.03
C ALA A 169 -20.27 15.79 16.16
N ARG A 170 -20.85 15.47 17.32
CA ARG A 170 -20.81 16.35 18.51
C ARG A 170 -19.39 16.48 19.05
N ARG A 171 -18.65 15.37 19.15
CA ARG A 171 -17.25 15.35 19.61
C ARG A 171 -16.33 16.09 18.66
N LEU A 172 -16.44 15.86 17.36
CA LEU A 172 -15.73 16.61 16.32
C LEU A 172 -15.96 18.12 16.45
N THR A 173 -17.22 18.54 16.59
CA THR A 173 -17.56 19.96 16.75
C THR A 173 -16.94 20.54 18.03
N ALA A 174 -17.03 19.82 19.15
CA ALA A 174 -16.44 20.26 20.42
C ALA A 174 -14.91 20.37 20.36
N ARG A 175 -14.23 19.45 19.65
CA ARG A 175 -12.78 19.51 19.41
C ARG A 175 -12.41 20.71 18.52
N ALA A 176 -13.16 20.93 17.44
CA ALA A 176 -12.95 22.06 16.52
C ALA A 176 -13.16 23.43 17.20
N VAL A 177 -14.14 23.57 18.10
CA VAL A 177 -14.33 24.81 18.90
C VAL A 177 -13.10 25.12 19.77
N ARG A 178 -12.36 24.09 20.18
CA ARG A 178 -11.09 24.23 20.92
C ARG A 178 -9.87 24.39 20.01
N GLY A 179 -10.06 24.51 18.69
CA GLY A 179 -8.97 24.62 17.71
C GLY A 179 -8.23 23.31 17.45
N LEU A 180 -8.79 22.16 17.83
CA LEU A 180 -8.11 20.86 17.71
C LEU A 180 -8.43 20.17 16.38
N THR A 181 -7.41 19.90 15.58
CA THR A 181 -7.47 19.00 14.43
C THR A 181 -7.70 17.56 14.89
N THR A 182 -8.56 16.83 14.20
CA THR A 182 -8.93 15.44 14.56
C THR A 182 -8.77 14.52 13.37
N VAL A 183 -8.17 13.35 13.56
CA VAL A 183 -8.18 12.29 12.56
C VAL A 183 -9.43 11.44 12.76
N LEU A 184 -10.27 11.39 11.73
CA LEU A 184 -11.48 10.59 11.68
C LEU A 184 -11.20 9.32 10.89
N LYS A 185 -11.37 8.15 11.51
CA LYS A 185 -11.10 6.84 10.90
C LYS A 185 -12.36 5.96 10.90
N SER A 186 -12.51 5.09 9.92
CA SER A 186 -13.31 3.86 10.00
C SER A 186 -12.38 2.71 10.36
N PRO A 187 -12.80 1.71 11.17
CA PRO A 187 -11.90 0.65 11.64
C PRO A 187 -11.10 -0.04 10.54
N TYR A 188 -11.72 -0.34 9.39
CA TYR A 188 -11.10 -1.08 8.28
C TYR A 188 -10.95 -0.25 6.99
N GLY A 189 -10.71 1.06 7.12
CA GLY A 189 -10.44 1.91 5.95
C GLY A 189 -9.16 1.48 5.22
N VAL A 190 -9.15 1.53 3.88
CA VAL A 190 -8.01 1.15 3.02
C VAL A 190 -7.75 2.20 1.95
N GLY A 191 -6.48 2.44 1.59
CA GLY A 191 -6.11 3.27 0.43
C GLY A 191 -6.66 4.70 0.48
N GLY A 192 -6.64 5.35 1.65
CA GLY A 192 -7.18 6.70 1.86
C GLY A 192 -8.72 6.80 1.89
N TYR A 193 -9.43 5.70 1.72
CA TYR A 193 -10.83 5.59 2.13
C TYR A 193 -10.91 5.23 3.61
N GLY A 194 -11.81 5.88 4.34
CA GLY A 194 -12.01 5.57 5.74
C GLY A 194 -11.04 6.29 6.67
N THR A 195 -10.20 7.21 6.18
CA THR A 195 -9.33 8.06 7.03
C THR A 195 -9.33 9.48 6.50
N VAL A 196 -9.68 10.44 7.34
CA VAL A 196 -9.77 11.87 6.99
C VAL A 196 -9.19 12.70 8.13
N VAL A 197 -8.28 13.63 7.82
CA VAL A 197 -7.87 14.69 8.75
C VAL A 197 -8.93 15.78 8.68
N VAL A 198 -9.49 16.16 9.83
CA VAL A 198 -10.52 17.18 9.94
C VAL A 198 -9.95 18.39 10.65
N GLU A 199 -9.73 19.45 9.90
CA GLU A 199 -9.33 20.73 10.48
C GLU A 199 -10.56 21.51 11.01
N PRO A 200 -10.38 22.37 12.04
CA PRO A 200 -11.47 23.20 12.54
C PRO A 200 -12.14 24.04 11.44
N ALA A 201 -11.35 24.67 10.56
CA ALA A 201 -11.85 25.51 9.49
C ALA A 201 -12.75 24.74 8.51
N GLU A 202 -12.33 23.55 8.09
CA GLU A 202 -13.09 22.68 7.19
C GLU A 202 -14.42 22.23 7.79
N LEU A 203 -14.42 21.94 9.09
CA LEU A 203 -15.62 21.54 9.82
C LEU A 203 -16.64 22.69 9.89
N PHE A 204 -16.19 23.91 10.21
CA PHE A 204 -17.07 25.06 10.26
C PHE A 204 -17.56 25.49 8.87
N ALA A 205 -16.70 25.45 7.86
CA ALA A 205 -17.07 25.69 6.47
C ALA A 205 -18.10 24.66 5.95
N ALA A 206 -18.10 23.44 6.48
CA ALA A 206 -19.11 22.44 6.17
C ALA A 206 -20.49 22.71 6.81
N GLY A 207 -20.59 23.64 7.77
CA GLY A 207 -21.79 23.84 8.60
C GLY A 207 -21.85 22.93 9.84
N GLY A 208 -20.68 22.49 10.34
CA GLY A 208 -20.55 21.69 11.57
C GLY A 208 -20.44 20.18 11.34
N GLY A 209 -20.17 19.43 12.41
CA GLY A 209 -19.79 18.01 12.32
C GLY A 209 -20.81 17.11 11.62
N ARG A 210 -22.13 17.35 11.77
CA ARG A 210 -23.15 16.55 11.07
C ARG A 210 -23.13 16.76 9.56
N ALA A 211 -22.97 18.01 9.13
CA ALA A 211 -22.94 18.35 7.72
C ALA A 211 -21.64 17.87 7.06
N LEU A 212 -20.52 17.98 7.78
CA LEU A 212 -19.24 17.39 7.38
C LEU A 212 -19.36 15.88 7.17
N LEU A 213 -19.86 15.12 8.16
CA LEU A 213 -19.99 13.66 8.02
C LEU A 213 -20.87 13.25 6.82
N ARG A 214 -21.99 13.97 6.58
CA ARG A 214 -22.82 13.72 5.39
C ARG A 214 -22.05 13.99 4.09
N ARG A 215 -21.25 15.06 4.05
CA ARG A 215 -20.41 15.39 2.90
C ARG A 215 -19.40 14.27 2.64
N LEU A 216 -18.69 13.82 3.68
CA LEU A 216 -17.67 12.76 3.57
C LEU A 216 -18.24 11.42 3.08
N VAL A 217 -19.45 11.07 3.48
CA VAL A 217 -20.15 9.88 2.96
C VAL A 217 -20.51 10.06 1.49
N ARG A 218 -21.09 11.22 1.14
CA ARG A 218 -21.49 11.52 -0.24
C ARG A 218 -20.30 11.58 -1.20
N THR A 219 -19.13 12.03 -0.73
CA THR A 219 -17.88 12.04 -1.50
C THR A 219 -17.08 10.74 -1.35
N GLU A 220 -17.68 9.69 -0.78
CA GLU A 220 -17.09 8.36 -0.66
C GLU A 220 -15.75 8.31 0.09
N LEU A 221 -15.50 9.26 0.98
CA LEU A 221 -14.31 9.29 1.85
C LEU A 221 -14.52 8.48 3.13
N LEU A 222 -15.78 8.27 3.53
CA LEU A 222 -16.15 7.43 4.68
C LEU A 222 -17.30 6.48 4.28
N PRO A 223 -17.37 5.29 4.89
CA PRO A 223 -18.51 4.38 4.70
C PRO A 223 -19.81 5.03 5.16
N ALA A 224 -20.94 4.69 4.53
CA ALA A 224 -22.26 5.19 4.92
C ALA A 224 -22.71 4.67 6.28
N ASP A 225 -22.22 3.51 6.72
CA ASP A 225 -22.54 2.88 7.98
C ASP A 225 -21.28 2.38 8.70
N GLY A 226 -21.45 1.89 9.92
CA GLY A 226 -20.36 1.35 10.73
C GLY A 226 -19.79 2.33 11.76
N GLU A 227 -18.81 1.81 12.50
CA GLU A 227 -18.12 2.54 13.56
C GLU A 227 -17.20 3.62 12.98
N LEU A 228 -17.03 4.70 13.74
CA LEU A 228 -16.05 5.75 13.50
C LEU A 228 -15.12 5.83 14.70
N LEU A 229 -13.86 6.14 14.48
CA LEU A 229 -12.85 6.39 15.50
C LEU A 229 -12.44 7.86 15.39
N LEU A 230 -12.25 8.52 16.54
CA LEU A 230 -11.72 9.88 16.59
C LEU A 230 -10.36 9.86 17.28
N GLU A 231 -9.31 10.15 16.53
CA GLU A 231 -7.94 10.12 16.99
C GLU A 231 -7.33 11.52 17.05
N GLU A 232 -6.44 11.72 18.00
CA GLU A 232 -5.57 12.90 18.08
C GLU A 232 -4.77 13.05 16.78
N TYR A 233 -4.79 14.25 16.20
CA TYR A 233 -3.86 14.57 15.12
C TYR A 233 -2.47 14.82 15.70
N VAL A 234 -1.53 13.92 15.37
CA VAL A 234 -0.12 14.09 15.71
C VAL A 234 0.48 15.06 14.73
N ASP A 235 0.88 16.23 15.21
CA ASP A 235 1.50 17.27 14.39
C ASP A 235 3.02 17.16 14.48
N ALA A 236 3.68 17.08 13.32
CA ALA A 236 5.13 16.95 13.20
C ALA A 236 5.85 18.32 13.25
N GLY A 237 5.12 19.42 13.10
CA GLY A 237 5.65 20.76 12.91
C GLY A 237 6.19 21.01 11.49
N PRO A 238 6.46 22.29 11.15
CA PRO A 238 6.79 22.71 9.79
C PRO A 238 8.19 22.27 9.32
N SER A 239 9.04 21.82 10.24
CA SER A 239 10.43 21.41 9.95
C SER A 239 10.62 19.89 9.97
N ALA A 240 9.53 19.11 9.97
CA ALA A 240 9.61 17.66 9.96
C ALA A 240 10.20 17.17 8.63
N ARG A 241 11.35 16.48 8.70
CA ARG A 241 12.04 15.91 7.52
C ARG A 241 11.52 14.53 7.12
N LEU A 242 10.81 13.87 8.03
CA LEU A 242 10.15 12.60 7.85
C LEU A 242 8.83 12.75 8.58
N ARG A 243 7.71 12.60 7.88
CA ARG A 243 6.38 12.70 8.47
C ARG A 243 5.76 11.32 8.62
N ASP A 244 5.71 10.58 7.52
CA ASP A 244 5.08 9.27 7.42
C ASP A 244 6.17 8.20 7.20
N LEU A 245 6.16 7.16 8.04
CA LEU A 245 7.12 6.06 8.03
C LEU A 245 6.37 4.76 8.11
N THR A 246 6.87 3.74 7.42
CA THR A 246 6.42 2.36 7.60
C THR A 246 7.60 1.46 7.98
N GLN A 247 7.31 0.40 8.72
CA GLN A 247 8.27 -0.65 9.05
C GLN A 247 7.66 -2.01 8.79
N ASP A 248 8.17 -2.68 7.76
CA ASP A 248 7.77 -4.02 7.38
C ASP A 248 8.55 -5.09 8.14
N ALA A 249 7.86 -6.19 8.42
CA ALA A 249 8.39 -7.38 9.04
C ALA A 249 7.58 -8.62 8.61
N LEU A 250 8.15 -9.80 8.87
CA LEU A 250 7.55 -11.09 8.55
C LEU A 250 7.53 -11.96 9.81
N VAL A 251 6.38 -12.55 10.14
CA VAL A 251 6.34 -13.67 11.07
C VAL A 251 6.54 -14.96 10.28
N GLY A 252 7.70 -15.59 10.44
CA GLY A 252 8.08 -16.83 9.78
C GLY A 252 7.27 -18.04 10.29
N PRO A 253 7.29 -19.19 9.59
CA PRO A 253 6.47 -20.36 9.93
C PRO A 253 6.64 -20.87 11.38
N ASP A 254 7.83 -20.74 11.94
CA ASP A 254 8.19 -21.10 13.32
C ASP A 254 7.71 -20.07 14.36
N GLY A 255 7.16 -18.93 13.93
CA GLY A 255 6.76 -17.82 14.78
C GLY A 255 7.87 -16.78 15.00
N THR A 256 9.04 -16.97 14.42
CA THR A 256 10.14 -16.00 14.51
C THR A 256 9.80 -14.73 13.74
N VAL A 257 10.06 -13.57 14.32
CA VAL A 257 9.88 -12.28 13.66
C VAL A 257 11.14 -11.87 12.92
N HIS A 258 11.00 -11.60 11.63
CA HIS A 258 12.06 -11.15 10.73
C HIS A 258 11.77 -9.73 10.27
N PRO A 259 12.43 -8.70 10.83
CA PRO A 259 12.35 -7.34 10.30
C PRO A 259 12.82 -7.31 8.85
N VAL A 260 12.07 -6.62 7.98
CA VAL A 260 12.41 -6.49 6.56
C VAL A 260 13.09 -5.15 6.30
N GLY A 261 12.43 -4.04 6.65
CA GLY A 261 13.00 -2.71 6.42
C GLY A 261 12.02 -1.58 6.74
N ALA A 262 12.56 -0.37 6.81
CA ALA A 262 11.77 0.85 6.97
C ALA A 262 11.70 1.61 5.64
N GLY A 263 10.62 2.36 5.45
CA GLY A 263 10.43 3.25 4.31
C GLY A 263 9.88 4.61 4.72
N ALA A 264 10.30 5.66 4.01
CA ALA A 264 9.70 6.99 4.11
C ALA A 264 8.55 7.06 3.10
N MET A 265 7.33 7.16 3.60
CA MET A 265 6.13 7.17 2.75
C MET A 265 5.87 8.58 2.20
N GLU A 266 5.40 8.64 0.96
CA GLU A 266 4.83 9.85 0.37
C GLU A 266 3.30 9.78 0.53
N VAL A 267 2.72 10.75 1.22
CA VAL A 267 1.30 10.78 1.55
C VAL A 267 0.69 12.13 1.18
N ALA A 268 -0.24 12.11 0.22
CA ALA A 268 -1.04 13.28 -0.15
C ALA A 268 -2.32 13.32 0.70
N GLY A 269 -2.31 14.14 1.76
CA GLY A 269 -3.40 14.21 2.74
C GLY A 269 -3.48 12.93 3.59
N THR A 270 -4.33 11.99 3.20
CA THR A 270 -4.43 10.65 3.83
C THR A 270 -4.23 9.51 2.83
N ARG A 271 -3.85 9.83 1.59
CA ARG A 271 -3.67 8.86 0.51
C ARG A 271 -2.20 8.59 0.31
N TYR A 272 -1.80 7.34 0.58
CA TYR A 272 -0.50 6.82 0.18
C TYR A 272 -0.27 6.99 -1.33
N GLN A 273 0.89 7.50 -1.71
CA GLN A 273 1.30 7.71 -3.11
C GLN A 273 2.51 6.85 -3.50
N GLY A 274 3.24 6.31 -2.52
CA GLY A 274 4.49 5.61 -2.75
C GLY A 274 5.39 5.62 -1.52
N VAL A 275 6.55 4.99 -1.64
CA VAL A 275 7.55 4.94 -0.58
C VAL A 275 8.95 5.10 -1.17
N THR A 276 9.87 5.66 -0.40
CA THR A 276 11.32 5.53 -0.65
C THR A 276 11.94 4.63 0.41
N VAL A 277 12.66 3.59 -0.04
CA VAL A 277 13.39 2.64 0.83
C VAL A 277 14.87 2.59 0.43
N GLY A 278 15.72 2.19 1.38
CA GLY A 278 17.15 2.00 1.16
C GLY A 278 18.03 2.87 2.06
N PRO A 279 19.34 2.90 1.81
CA PRO A 279 20.29 3.64 2.65
C PRO A 279 19.94 5.12 2.78
N GLY A 280 19.73 5.60 4.00
CA GLY A 280 19.45 7.01 4.26
C GLY A 280 18.01 7.48 3.96
N ALA A 281 17.14 6.62 3.41
CA ALA A 281 15.73 6.98 3.17
C ALA A 281 14.99 7.33 4.47
N VAL A 282 15.33 6.63 5.56
CA VAL A 282 14.80 6.87 6.91
C VAL A 282 15.98 7.18 7.84
N PRO A 283 15.89 8.20 8.72
CA PRO A 283 16.90 8.45 9.74
C PRO A 283 17.11 7.22 10.64
N ARG A 284 18.38 6.88 10.90
CA ARG A 284 18.75 5.64 11.60
C ARG A 284 18.03 5.43 12.92
N ASP A 285 17.94 6.47 13.76
CA ASP A 285 17.30 6.37 15.08
C ASP A 285 15.80 6.09 14.98
N ALA A 286 15.14 6.67 13.98
CA ALA A 286 13.73 6.41 13.69
C ALA A 286 13.55 4.98 13.19
N ALA A 287 14.36 4.53 12.23
CA ALA A 287 14.34 3.15 11.74
C ALA A 287 14.57 2.13 12.86
N ASP A 288 15.54 2.37 13.74
CA ASP A 288 15.84 1.49 14.88
C ASP A 288 14.69 1.45 15.90
N THR A 289 14.03 2.58 16.13
CA THR A 289 12.85 2.66 17.01
C THR A 289 11.66 1.92 16.40
N ALA A 290 11.35 2.18 15.12
CA ALA A 290 10.29 1.51 14.39
C ALA A 290 10.51 0.00 14.34
N ARG A 291 11.74 -0.43 14.03
CA ARG A 291 12.14 -1.86 14.02
C ARG A 291 11.89 -2.54 15.35
N ARG A 292 12.34 -1.97 16.47
CA ARG A 292 12.12 -2.56 17.80
C ARG A 292 10.64 -2.68 18.13
N PHE A 293 9.85 -1.66 17.81
CA PHE A 293 8.41 -1.67 18.07
C PHE A 293 7.68 -2.67 17.18
N ALA A 294 8.00 -2.71 15.88
CA ALA A 294 7.46 -3.69 14.95
C ALA A 294 7.78 -5.12 15.41
N VAL A 295 8.99 -5.41 15.88
CA VAL A 295 9.33 -6.73 16.45
C VAL A 295 8.38 -7.13 17.59
N ALA A 296 8.13 -6.24 18.55
CA ALA A 296 7.21 -6.52 19.66
C ALA A 296 5.76 -6.73 19.19
N VAL A 297 5.31 -5.97 18.17
CA VAL A 297 4.03 -6.22 17.50
C VAL A 297 4.02 -7.62 16.87
N GLY A 298 5.06 -7.97 16.11
CA GLY A 298 5.19 -9.29 15.48
C GLY A 298 5.21 -10.45 16.46
N GLU A 299 5.86 -10.31 17.61
CA GLU A 299 5.87 -11.32 18.67
C GLU A 299 4.46 -11.53 19.23
N ARG A 300 3.69 -10.45 19.38
CA ARG A 300 2.29 -10.56 19.78
C ARG A 300 1.42 -11.23 18.70
N LEU A 301 1.61 -10.86 17.44
CA LEU A 301 0.91 -11.49 16.32
C LEU A 301 1.25 -12.99 16.24
N ALA A 302 2.53 -13.35 16.39
CA ALA A 302 3.01 -14.72 16.36
C ALA A 302 2.41 -15.58 17.48
N ALA A 303 2.26 -15.01 18.68
CA ALA A 303 1.62 -15.65 19.82
C ALA A 303 0.11 -15.88 19.61
N GLU A 304 -0.54 -15.08 18.75
CA GLU A 304 -1.93 -15.29 18.32
C GLU A 304 -2.04 -16.20 17.08
N GLY A 305 -0.93 -16.81 16.67
CA GLY A 305 -0.87 -17.77 15.57
C GLY A 305 -0.75 -17.14 14.19
N TYR A 306 -0.52 -15.83 14.08
CA TYR A 306 -0.29 -15.18 12.79
C TYR A 306 1.04 -15.61 12.17
N ARG A 307 1.04 -15.90 10.87
CA ARG A 307 2.20 -16.24 10.06
C ARG A 307 2.05 -15.51 8.73
N GLY A 308 2.94 -14.57 8.44
CA GLY A 308 2.74 -13.69 7.30
C GLY A 308 3.45 -12.35 7.42
N TRP A 309 3.39 -11.60 6.32
CA TRP A 309 3.92 -10.25 6.22
C TRP A 309 3.03 -9.26 6.96
N TYR A 310 3.63 -8.36 7.72
CA TYR A 310 2.93 -7.22 8.28
C TYR A 310 3.81 -5.97 8.25
N ASP A 311 3.18 -4.82 8.29
CA ASP A 311 3.87 -3.57 8.57
C ASP A 311 3.19 -2.84 9.74
N VAL A 312 3.93 -1.88 10.29
CA VAL A 312 3.41 -0.89 11.22
C VAL A 312 3.69 0.48 10.62
N ASP A 313 2.63 1.26 10.44
CA ASP A 313 2.73 2.62 9.96
C ASP A 313 2.85 3.57 11.14
N PHE A 314 3.65 4.62 10.96
CA PHE A 314 3.96 5.61 11.96
C PHE A 314 3.87 7.00 11.36
N VAL A 315 3.56 7.95 12.24
CA VAL A 315 3.79 9.35 12.00
C VAL A 315 4.73 9.94 13.04
N THR A 316 5.50 10.97 12.70
CA THR A 316 6.39 11.63 13.67
C THR A 316 5.69 12.80 14.37
N ASP A 317 5.96 12.99 15.67
CA ASP A 317 5.59 14.21 16.38
C ASP A 317 6.69 15.29 16.32
N ARG A 318 6.41 16.47 16.91
CA ARG A 318 7.36 17.58 17.02
C ARG A 318 8.66 17.22 17.74
N GLU A 319 8.60 16.29 18.69
CA GLU A 319 9.75 15.79 19.43
C GLU A 319 10.48 14.65 18.70
N ARG A 320 10.08 14.35 17.45
CA ARG A 320 10.59 13.26 16.60
C ARG A 320 10.36 11.87 17.17
N ARG A 321 9.40 11.71 18.08
CA ARG A 321 8.91 10.41 18.51
C ARG A 321 8.01 9.83 17.43
N LEU A 322 7.96 8.51 17.36
CA LEU A 322 7.09 7.79 16.44
C LEU A 322 5.74 7.54 17.09
N ALA A 323 4.67 7.80 16.36
CA ALA A 323 3.31 7.52 16.75
C ALA A 323 2.71 6.50 15.80
N PRO A 324 2.52 5.23 16.22
CA PRO A 324 1.98 4.19 15.36
C PRO A 324 0.52 4.47 15.04
N THR A 325 0.14 4.34 13.76
CA THR A 325 -1.18 4.72 13.25
C THR A 325 -2.05 3.54 12.84
N GLU A 326 -1.45 2.46 12.34
CA GLU A 326 -2.12 1.22 11.96
C GLU A 326 -1.13 0.05 11.81
N ILE A 327 -1.67 -1.17 11.76
CA ILE A 327 -0.96 -2.40 11.40
C ILE A 327 -1.69 -2.94 10.16
N ASN A 328 -0.95 -3.37 9.14
CA ASN A 328 -1.52 -4.09 8.01
C ASN A 328 -0.95 -5.52 7.99
N LEU A 329 -1.80 -6.55 7.99
CA LEU A 329 -1.42 -7.97 8.06
C LEU A 329 -1.42 -8.61 6.66
N ARG A 330 -0.68 -7.97 5.77
CA ARG A 330 -0.60 -8.28 4.33
C ARG A 330 0.64 -7.61 3.74
N LEU A 331 0.97 -7.97 2.51
CA LEU A 331 1.81 -7.15 1.67
C LEU A 331 1.15 -5.77 1.47
N THR A 332 1.99 -4.75 1.42
CA THR A 332 1.59 -3.35 1.22
C THR A 332 2.37 -2.76 0.05
N GLY A 333 2.02 -1.55 -0.40
CA GLY A 333 2.81 -0.82 -1.39
C GLY A 333 4.30 -0.74 -0.99
N PRO A 334 4.61 -0.42 0.28
CA PRO A 334 5.98 -0.43 0.78
C PRO A 334 6.73 -1.76 0.67
N ALA A 335 6.05 -2.88 0.91
CA ALA A 335 6.64 -4.21 0.78
C ALA A 335 7.24 -4.44 -0.62
N VAL A 336 6.60 -3.93 -1.67
CA VAL A 336 7.07 -4.01 -3.06
C VAL A 336 8.41 -3.30 -3.24
N ALA A 337 8.57 -2.10 -2.68
CA ALA A 337 9.83 -1.35 -2.77
C ALA A 337 10.98 -2.12 -2.10
N LEU A 338 10.72 -2.74 -0.95
CA LEU A 338 11.69 -3.56 -0.22
C LEU A 338 12.08 -4.82 -1.01
N VAL A 339 11.11 -5.49 -1.64
CA VAL A 339 11.34 -6.65 -2.51
C VAL A 339 12.19 -6.26 -3.73
N LEU A 340 11.81 -5.17 -4.41
CA LEU A 340 12.52 -4.65 -5.57
C LEU A 340 13.96 -4.29 -5.22
N ARG A 341 14.17 -3.57 -4.12
CA ARG A 341 15.51 -3.24 -3.64
C ARG A 341 16.33 -4.50 -3.38
N ALA A 342 15.78 -5.48 -2.66
CA ALA A 342 16.49 -6.72 -2.37
C ALA A 342 16.87 -7.47 -3.65
N ARG A 343 16.00 -7.48 -4.66
CA ARG A 343 16.29 -8.12 -5.94
C ARG A 343 17.36 -7.36 -6.74
N LEU A 344 17.23 -6.04 -6.84
CA LEU A 344 18.20 -5.19 -7.53
C LEU A 344 19.57 -5.27 -6.87
N ASP A 345 19.63 -5.20 -5.54
CA ASP A 345 20.86 -5.34 -4.78
C ASP A 345 21.54 -6.70 -5.04
N ALA A 346 20.75 -7.77 -5.19
CA ALA A 346 21.28 -9.10 -5.49
C ALA A 346 21.83 -9.25 -6.91
N VAL A 347 21.24 -8.57 -7.91
CA VAL A 347 21.60 -8.76 -9.33
C VAL A 347 22.48 -7.64 -9.91
N ARG A 348 22.55 -6.48 -9.25
CA ARG A 348 23.32 -5.30 -9.68
C ARG A 348 24.31 -4.79 -8.63
N GLY A 349 24.35 -5.41 -7.45
CA GLY A 349 25.19 -4.99 -6.32
C GLY A 349 24.43 -4.10 -5.34
N PRO A 350 24.86 -4.04 -4.07
CA PRO A 350 24.10 -3.40 -3.00
C PRO A 350 24.12 -1.88 -3.09
N GLY A 351 23.13 -1.26 -2.45
CA GLY A 351 23.13 0.18 -2.16
C GLY A 351 22.03 0.97 -2.86
N HIS A 352 21.11 0.31 -3.55
CA HIS A 352 20.03 1.00 -4.23
C HIS A 352 19.07 1.67 -3.23
N LEU A 353 18.74 2.92 -3.52
CA LEU A 353 17.46 3.49 -3.13
C LEU A 353 16.40 3.05 -4.15
N VAL A 354 15.21 2.72 -3.66
CA VAL A 354 14.04 2.42 -4.51
C VAL A 354 12.89 3.31 -4.06
N ARG A 355 12.36 4.10 -5.00
CA ARG A 355 11.15 4.89 -4.84
C ARG A 355 10.02 4.31 -5.67
N THR A 356 8.90 3.95 -5.05
CA THR A 356 7.67 3.62 -5.78
C THR A 356 6.79 4.87 -5.89
N LEU A 357 6.05 4.95 -7.00
CA LEU A 357 5.08 5.99 -7.33
C LEU A 357 3.83 5.26 -7.83
N ASP A 358 2.85 5.05 -6.97
CA ASP A 358 1.77 4.10 -7.22
C ASP A 358 0.69 4.64 -8.17
N ALA A 359 0.55 5.97 -8.25
CA ALA A 359 -0.50 6.63 -9.01
C ALA A 359 0.00 7.86 -9.78
N MET A 360 1.14 7.75 -10.46
CA MET A 360 1.69 8.88 -11.22
C MET A 360 0.74 9.26 -12.38
N PRO A 361 0.20 10.48 -12.42
CA PRO A 361 -0.79 10.86 -13.43
C PRO A 361 -0.23 10.79 -14.85
N LEU A 362 -1.07 10.38 -15.80
CA LEU A 362 -0.82 10.45 -17.24
C LEU A 362 -1.64 11.60 -17.83
N GLY A 363 -1.02 12.39 -18.72
CA GLY A 363 -1.72 13.48 -19.40
C GLY A 363 -2.73 13.02 -20.46
N ALA A 364 -2.72 11.74 -20.82
CA ALA A 364 -3.66 11.15 -21.77
C ALA A 364 -3.94 9.69 -21.43
N ARG A 365 -5.09 9.19 -21.86
CA ARG A 365 -5.38 7.75 -21.79
C ARG A 365 -4.56 7.03 -22.86
N LEU A 366 -3.81 6.04 -22.44
CA LEU A 366 -2.96 5.23 -23.31
C LEU A 366 -3.40 3.78 -23.22
N ASP A 367 -3.37 3.07 -24.35
CA ASP A 367 -3.38 1.62 -24.30
C ASP A 367 -2.02 1.06 -23.85
N GLN A 368 -1.96 -0.25 -23.59
CA GLN A 368 -0.76 -0.84 -23.01
C GLN A 368 0.46 -0.74 -23.94
N ALA A 369 0.26 -0.86 -25.26
CA ALA A 369 1.33 -0.72 -26.24
C ALA A 369 1.87 0.73 -26.29
N ALA A 370 0.97 1.72 -26.36
CA ALA A 370 1.35 3.13 -26.36
C ALA A 370 1.99 3.56 -25.02
N LEU A 371 1.52 3.01 -23.89
CA LEU A 371 2.14 3.22 -22.59
C LEU A 371 3.56 2.63 -22.57
N HIS A 372 3.72 1.38 -23.03
CA HIS A 372 5.01 0.73 -23.11
C HIS A 372 5.99 1.55 -23.97
N ASP A 373 5.59 1.95 -25.17
CA ASP A 373 6.41 2.78 -26.07
C ASP A 373 6.78 4.12 -25.43
N HIS A 374 5.85 4.74 -24.70
CA HIS A 374 6.11 5.96 -23.95
C HIS A 374 7.18 5.77 -22.90
N LEU A 375 7.06 4.74 -22.06
CA LEU A 375 8.03 4.45 -21.01
C LEU A 375 9.38 4.01 -21.59
N GLU A 376 9.40 3.23 -22.67
CA GLU A 376 10.62 2.76 -23.33
C GLU A 376 11.46 3.93 -23.85
N ARG A 377 10.82 5.02 -24.33
CA ARG A 377 11.52 6.27 -24.68
C ARG A 377 12.12 6.98 -23.47
N LEU A 378 11.55 6.82 -22.28
CA LEU A 378 12.04 7.44 -21.04
C LEU A 378 13.16 6.63 -20.39
N ARG A 379 13.15 5.30 -20.52
CA ARG A 379 14.16 4.39 -19.94
C ARG A 379 15.61 4.85 -20.15
N PRO A 380 16.10 5.11 -21.39
CA PRO A 380 17.49 5.54 -21.59
C PRO A 380 17.77 6.93 -21.02
N ARG A 381 16.74 7.76 -20.79
CA ARG A 381 16.90 9.08 -20.17
C ARG A 381 17.07 8.96 -18.66
N CYS A 382 16.27 8.11 -18.00
CA CYS A 382 16.46 7.77 -16.59
C CYS A 382 17.81 7.08 -16.37
N ALA A 383 18.23 6.19 -17.26
CA ALA A 383 19.52 5.51 -17.16
C ALA A 383 20.71 6.48 -17.18
N ARG A 384 20.63 7.60 -17.92
CA ARG A 384 21.66 8.65 -17.89
C ARG A 384 21.75 9.39 -16.54
N LEU A 385 20.70 9.32 -15.73
CA LEU A 385 20.67 9.81 -14.35
C LEU A 385 21.09 8.71 -13.35
N GLY A 386 21.55 7.54 -13.82
CA GLY A 386 21.84 6.40 -12.96
C GLY A 386 20.59 5.71 -12.40
N VAL A 387 19.40 5.99 -12.96
CA VAL A 387 18.12 5.46 -12.46
C VAL A 387 17.54 4.40 -13.39
N THR A 388 17.21 3.26 -12.81
CA THR A 388 16.42 2.20 -13.46
C THR A 388 14.93 2.51 -13.31
N LEU A 389 14.21 2.55 -14.44
CA LEU A 389 12.76 2.74 -14.50
C LEU A 389 12.07 1.37 -14.62
N LEU A 390 11.12 1.11 -13.72
CA LEU A 390 10.34 -0.13 -13.68
C LEU A 390 8.83 0.19 -13.72
N PRO A 391 8.07 -0.25 -14.74
CA PRO A 391 6.62 -0.13 -14.73
C PRO A 391 5.97 -1.14 -13.78
N LEU A 392 5.20 -0.68 -12.80
CA LEU A 392 4.56 -1.52 -11.78
C LEU A 392 3.05 -1.71 -11.99
N ILE A 393 2.32 -0.64 -12.34
CA ILE A 393 0.85 -0.69 -12.53
C ILE A 393 0.53 -0.12 -13.91
N PRO A 394 0.63 -0.92 -14.98
CA PRO A 394 0.36 -0.45 -16.35
C PRO A 394 -1.14 -0.41 -16.68
N THR A 395 -1.97 -1.16 -15.96
CA THR A 395 -3.37 -1.41 -16.33
C THR A 395 -4.30 -0.23 -16.09
N ALA A 396 -3.86 0.79 -15.33
CA ALA A 396 -4.64 1.99 -15.03
C ALA A 396 -4.54 3.09 -16.10
N SER A 397 -3.78 2.87 -17.17
CA SER A 397 -3.51 3.89 -18.20
C SER A 397 -4.73 4.28 -19.04
N ARG A 398 -5.82 3.51 -18.96
CA ARG A 398 -7.09 3.80 -19.66
C ARG A 398 -8.19 4.32 -18.74
N GLU A 399 -7.91 4.49 -17.45
CA GLU A 399 -8.91 5.01 -16.50
C GLU A 399 -9.34 6.44 -16.85
N PRO A 400 -10.51 6.90 -16.36
CA PRO A 400 -11.00 8.23 -16.65
C PRO A 400 -10.00 9.34 -16.32
N GLU A 401 -9.35 9.17 -15.16
CA GLU A 401 -8.16 9.88 -14.68
C GLU A 401 -6.98 8.90 -14.78
N PRO A 402 -6.31 8.81 -15.94
CA PRO A 402 -5.34 7.77 -16.19
C PRO A 402 -4.07 7.99 -15.37
N PHE A 403 -3.49 6.90 -14.86
CA PHE A 403 -2.24 6.92 -14.13
C PHE A 403 -1.40 5.68 -14.44
N VAL A 404 -0.14 5.73 -14.04
CA VAL A 404 0.79 4.59 -14.09
C VAL A 404 1.49 4.44 -12.75
N GLY A 405 1.60 3.21 -12.27
CA GLY A 405 2.46 2.88 -11.13
C GLY A 405 3.88 2.60 -11.61
N LEU A 406 4.89 3.15 -10.94
CA LEU A 406 6.30 3.05 -11.31
C LEU A 406 7.18 2.75 -10.10
N ALA A 407 8.36 2.19 -10.34
CA ALA A 407 9.50 2.24 -9.43
C ALA A 407 10.70 2.87 -10.12
N LEU A 408 11.41 3.70 -9.36
CA LEU A 408 12.67 4.31 -9.71
C LEU A 408 13.73 3.77 -8.75
N ALA A 409 14.79 3.16 -9.30
CA ALA A 409 15.88 2.64 -8.50
C ALA A 409 17.20 3.30 -8.89
N GLY A 410 17.91 3.88 -7.92
CA GLY A 410 19.09 4.69 -8.16
C GLY A 410 20.01 4.78 -6.93
N PRO A 411 21.12 5.53 -7.04
CA PRO A 411 22.16 5.57 -6.01
C PRO A 411 21.82 6.53 -4.85
N ASP A 412 21.05 7.58 -5.13
CA ASP A 412 20.78 8.67 -4.20
C ASP A 412 19.43 9.35 -4.50
N THR A 413 18.97 10.17 -3.56
CA THR A 413 17.67 10.86 -3.66
C THR A 413 17.63 11.90 -4.77
N GLU A 414 18.76 12.58 -5.03
CA GLU A 414 18.84 13.61 -6.08
C GLU A 414 18.60 13.01 -7.47
N SER A 415 19.21 11.86 -7.74
CA SER A 415 19.02 11.11 -8.99
C SER A 415 17.57 10.66 -9.15
N LEU A 416 16.95 10.17 -8.06
CA LEU A 416 15.54 9.77 -8.06
C LEU A 416 14.61 10.96 -8.30
N ASP A 417 14.84 12.09 -7.64
CA ASP A 417 14.06 13.32 -7.82
C ASP A 417 14.14 13.83 -9.27
N ALA A 418 15.34 13.81 -9.87
CA ALA A 418 15.54 14.19 -11.26
C ALA A 418 14.82 13.24 -12.24
N ALA A 419 14.87 11.93 -11.99
CA ALA A 419 14.17 10.95 -12.82
C ALA A 419 12.64 11.05 -12.68
N GLU A 420 12.14 11.27 -11.48
CA GLU A 420 10.72 11.51 -11.21
C GLU A 420 10.23 12.76 -11.94
N ALA A 421 10.94 13.88 -11.83
CA ALA A 421 10.61 15.11 -12.53
C ALA A 421 10.61 14.92 -14.06
N LEU A 422 11.57 14.16 -14.59
CA LEU A 422 11.65 13.81 -16.00
C LEU A 422 10.40 13.04 -16.47
N VAL A 423 9.99 12.02 -15.72
CA VAL A 423 8.83 11.19 -16.06
C VAL A 423 7.54 12.00 -15.90
N ALA A 424 7.40 12.78 -14.83
CA ALA A 424 6.27 13.67 -14.60
C ALA A 424 6.07 14.65 -15.76
N ALA A 425 7.14 15.32 -16.20
CA ALA A 425 7.10 16.26 -17.31
C ALA A 425 6.73 15.58 -18.64
N ALA A 426 7.23 14.36 -18.88
CA ALA A 426 6.89 13.58 -20.06
C ALA A 426 5.42 13.14 -20.05
N ASN A 427 4.92 12.66 -18.91
CA ASN A 427 3.52 12.26 -18.74
C ASN A 427 2.58 13.45 -18.93
N HIS A 428 2.91 14.62 -18.36
CA HIS A 428 2.14 15.84 -18.58
C HIS A 428 2.19 16.31 -20.04
N GLY A 429 3.33 16.12 -20.72
CA GLY A 429 3.49 16.39 -22.15
C GLY A 429 2.51 15.66 -23.06
N LEU A 430 1.99 14.48 -22.65
CA LEU A 430 0.99 13.73 -23.41
C LEU A 430 -0.31 14.52 -23.62
N ALA A 431 -0.73 15.34 -22.65
CA ALA A 431 -1.94 16.15 -22.76
C ALA A 431 -1.81 17.20 -23.88
N ARG A 432 -0.65 17.86 -23.94
CA ARG A 432 -0.37 18.96 -24.89
C ARG A 432 -0.35 18.50 -26.35
N MET A 433 0.01 17.24 -26.60
CA MET A 433 -0.03 16.67 -27.97
C MET A 433 -1.44 16.62 -28.54
N PHE A 434 -2.47 16.43 -27.70
CA PHE A 434 -3.86 16.40 -28.12
C PHE A 434 -4.51 17.78 -28.15
N GLU A 435 -4.03 18.72 -27.33
CA GLU A 435 -4.46 20.13 -27.39
C GLU A 435 -3.99 20.82 -28.68
N ALA A 436 -2.78 20.49 -29.17
CA ALA A 436 -2.26 21.04 -30.43
C ALA A 436 -2.96 20.51 -31.70
N LEU A 437 -3.84 19.51 -31.57
CA LEU A 437 -4.63 18.93 -32.66
C LEU A 437 -6.08 19.47 -32.68
N ARG A 438 -6.45 20.33 -31.72
CA ARG A 438 -7.71 21.07 -31.68
C ARG A 438 -7.49 22.49 -32.16
#